data_AF-A0A349GZZ1-F1
#
_entry.id   AF-A0A349GZZ1-F1
#
_cell.length_a   1.000
_cell.length_b   1.000
_cell.length_c   1.000
_cell.angle_alpha   90.00
_cell.angle_beta   90.00
_cell.angle_gamma   90.00
#
_symmetry.space_group_name_H-M   'P 1'
#
loop_
_entity.id
_entity.type
_entity.pdbx_description
1 polymer ?
#
loop_
_entity_poly.entity_id
_entity_poly.type
_entity_poly.pdbx_seq_one_letter_code
_entity_poly.pdbx_strand_id
1 'polypeptide(L)' 'MSELIQKHGGYRKLKSFQVAQLCYDITVRSCDRYVDRFSRTKDQMVQAARSGVQNIAEGSQASATSKKTELKLT' A
#
# COMPACT_ATOMS: atom_id res chain seq x y z
N MET A 1 20.87 20.54 -9.46
CA MET A 1 21.24 19.42 -8.58
C MET A 1 20.00 18.62 -8.29
N SER A 2 19.92 17.39 -8.81
CA SER A 2 18.86 16.43 -8.46
C SER A 2 18.91 16.19 -6.96
N GLU A 3 17.87 16.56 -6.22
CA GLU A 3 17.75 16.23 -4.78
C GLU A 3 18.06 14.74 -4.60
N LEU A 4 19.18 14.44 -3.93
CA LEU A 4 19.68 13.07 -3.72
C LEU A 4 18.67 12.18 -2.98
N ILE A 5 17.64 12.80 -2.38
CA ILE A 5 16.55 12.16 -1.67
C ILE A 5 15.25 12.68 -2.28
N GLN A 6 14.50 11.81 -2.98
CA GLN A 6 13.20 12.20 -3.53
C GLN A 6 12.21 12.63 -2.44
N LYS A 7 11.34 13.59 -2.78
CA LYS A 7 10.25 14.05 -1.91
C LYS A 7 9.37 12.87 -1.43
N HIS A 8 9.09 12.90 -0.14
CA HIS A 8 8.37 11.91 0.64
C HIS A 8 6.88 11.90 0.26
N GLY A 9 6.18 10.77 0.43
CA GLY A 9 4.76 10.65 0.07
C GLY A 9 4.48 10.33 -1.41
N GLY A 10 5.51 9.97 -2.19
CA GLY A 10 5.40 9.58 -3.60
C GLY A 10 4.71 8.24 -3.86
N TYR A 11 4.38 7.45 -2.83
CA TYR A 11 3.78 6.12 -2.98
C TYR A 11 2.52 6.13 -3.85
N ARG A 12 1.76 7.23 -3.83
CA ARG A 12 0.55 7.41 -4.67
C ARG A 12 0.85 7.34 -6.18
N LYS A 13 2.09 7.63 -6.59
CA LYS A 13 2.54 7.52 -7.99
C LYS A 13 3.08 6.13 -8.34
N LEU A 14 3.27 5.25 -7.36
CA LEU A 14 3.73 3.88 -7.63
C LEU A 14 2.62 3.11 -8.33
N LYS A 15 2.96 2.44 -9.43
CA LYS A 15 2.05 1.52 -10.12
C LYS A 15 1.55 0.43 -9.17
N SER A 16 2.42 -0.10 -8.32
CA SER A 16 2.06 -1.10 -7.30
C SER A 16 1.00 -0.58 -6.33
N PHE A 17 1.09 0.68 -5.89
CA PHE A 17 0.09 1.27 -5.00
C PHE A 17 -1.25 1.45 -5.71
N GLN A 18 -1.24 1.97 -6.94
CA GLN A 18 -2.47 2.17 -7.74
C GLN A 18 -3.17 0.84 -8.04
N VAL A 19 -2.41 -0.19 -8.43
CA VAL A 19 -2.94 -1.54 -8.65
C VAL A 19 -3.43 -2.16 -7.34
N ALA A 20 -2.74 -1.98 -6.23
CA ALA A 20 -3.21 -2.47 -4.93
C ALA A 20 -4.52 -1.81 -4.49
N GLN A 21 -4.70 -0.51 -4.74
CA GLN A 21 -5.99 0.17 -4.52
C GLN A 21 -7.10 -0.42 -5.41
N LEU A 22 -6.81 -0.66 -6.69
CA LEU A 22 -7.77 -1.30 -7.59
C LEU A 22 -8.15 -2.71 -7.12
N CYS A 23 -7.16 -3.51 -6.69
CA CYS A 23 -7.41 -4.82 -6.10
C CYS A 23 -8.31 -4.73 -4.88
N TYR A 24 -8.07 -3.77 -3.98
CA TYR A 24 -8.93 -3.52 -2.82
C TYR A 24 -10.38 -3.20 -3.24
N ASP A 25 -10.57 -2.25 -4.16
CA ASP A 25 -11.91 -1.85 -4.62
C ASP A 25 -12.67 -3.04 -5.25
N ILE A 26 -11.97 -3.85 -6.04
CA ILE A 26 -12.53 -5.06 -6.66
C ILE A 26 -12.85 -6.12 -5.60
N THR A 27 -11.98 -6.32 -4.60
CA THR A 27 -12.23 -7.25 -3.49
C THR A 27 -13.49 -6.86 -2.73
N VAL A 28 -13.64 -5.58 -2.36
CA VAL A 28 -14.84 -5.09 -1.67
C VAL A 28 -16.09 -5.36 -2.50
N ARG A 29 -16.11 -4.95 -3.77
CA ARG A 29 -17.26 -5.19 -4.67
C ARG A 29 -17.57 -6.66 -4.86
N SER A 30 -16.55 -7.50 -4.97
CA SER A 30 -16.71 -8.95 -5.14
C SER A 30 -17.29 -9.58 -3.88
N CYS A 31 -16.78 -9.22 -2.70
CA CYS A 31 -17.31 -9.67 -1.43
C CYS A 31 -18.74 -9.18 -1.19
N ASP A 32 -19.07 -7.94 -1.54
CA ASP A 32 -20.43 -7.41 -1.42
C ASP A 32 -21.44 -8.14 -2.31
N ARG A 33 -21.01 -8.60 -3.48
CA ARG A 33 -21.90 -9.26 -4.44
C ARG A 33 -22.01 -10.77 -4.23
N TYR A 34 -20.93 -11.43 -3.82
CA TYR A 34 -20.82 -12.90 -3.88
C TYR A 34 -20.56 -13.57 -2.53
N VAL A 35 -20.28 -12.82 -1.48
CA VAL A 35 -20.00 -13.38 -0.15
C VAL A 35 -21.07 -12.91 0.82
N ASP A 36 -21.61 -13.84 1.61
CA ASP A 36 -22.61 -13.52 2.61
C ASP A 36 -22.12 -12.39 3.55
N ARG A 37 -23.03 -11.47 3.89
CA ARG A 37 -22.66 -10.25 4.62
C ARG A 37 -22.10 -10.52 6.02
N PHE A 38 -22.45 -11.66 6.62
CA PHE A 38 -22.01 -12.07 7.95
C PHE A 38 -20.90 -13.11 7.90
N SER A 39 -20.44 -13.48 6.71
CA SER A 39 -19.34 -14.42 6.56
C SER A 39 -18.02 -13.81 7.04
N ARG A 40 -17.33 -14.51 7.94
CA ARG A 40 -15.97 -14.15 8.36
C ARG A 40 -14.98 -14.10 7.19
N THR A 41 -15.24 -14.84 6.11
CA THR A 41 -14.42 -14.81 4.90
C THR A 41 -14.45 -13.43 4.24
N LYS A 42 -15.60 -12.73 4.26
CA LYS A 42 -15.72 -11.36 3.76
C LYS A 42 -14.78 -10.42 4.50
N ASP A 43 -14.83 -10.46 5.83
CA ASP A 43 -13.98 -9.61 6.68
C ASP A 43 -12.50 -9.87 6.43
N GLN A 44 -12.10 -11.15 6.36
CA GLN A 44 -10.72 -11.53 6.11
C GLN A 44 -10.22 -11.03 4.75
N MET A 45 -11.01 -11.19 3.69
CA MET A 45 -10.64 -10.75 2.35
C MET A 45 -10.50 -9.23 2.26
N VAL A 46 -11.48 -8.49 2.78
CA VAL A 46 -11.45 -7.02 2.78
C VAL A 46 -10.28 -6.48 3.60
N GLN A 47 -10.01 -7.08 4.77
CA GLN A 47 -8.88 -6.69 5.62
C GLN A 47 -7.54 -6.98 4.95
N ALA A 48 -7.37 -8.16 4.34
CA ALA A 48 -6.14 -8.52 3.64
C ALA A 48 -5.86 -7.55 2.48
N ALA A 49 -6.87 -7.23 1.68
CA ALA A 49 -6.72 -6.28 0.57
C ALA A 49 -6.37 -4.86 1.07
N ARG A 50 -6.99 -4.41 2.18
CA ARG A 50 -6.65 -3.13 2.82
C ARG A 50 -5.21 -3.09 3.32
N SER A 51 -4.75 -4.17 3.96
CA SER A 51 -3.39 -4.29 4.47
C SER A 51 -2.36 -4.23 3.33
N GLY A 52 -2.66 -4.81 2.17
CA GLY A 52 -1.77 -4.72 1.00
C GLY A 52 -1.48 -3.28 0.55
N VAL A 53 -2.49 -2.40 0.59
CA VAL A 53 -2.32 -0.97 0.29
C VAL A 53 -1.46 -0.26 1.35
N GLN A 54 -1.68 -0.57 2.63
CA GLN A 54 -0.94 0.01 3.75
C GLN A 54 0.54 -0.39 3.73
N ASN A 55 0.84 -1.67 3.48
CA ASN A 55 2.22 -2.17 3.40
C ASN A 55 3.06 -1.40 2.36
N ILE A 56 2.47 -1.04 1.22
CA ILE A 56 3.16 -0.25 0.19
C ILE A 56 3.38 1.19 0.66
N ALA A 57 2.38 1.80 1.29
CA ALA A 57 2.51 3.15 1.81
C ALA A 57 3.59 3.23 2.91
N GLU A 58 3.57 2.31 3.87
CA GLU A 58 4.54 2.22 4.97
C GLU A 58 5.95 1.92 4.48
N GLY A 59 6.10 0.91 3.61
CA GLY A 59 7.38 0.55 3.01
C GLY A 59 8.00 1.70 2.21
N SER A 60 7.17 2.47 1.48
CA SER A 60 7.64 3.65 0.77
C SER A 60 8.12 4.78 1.70
N GLN A 61 7.53 4.94 2.88
CA GLN A 61 8.01 5.92 3.87
C GLN A 61 9.31 5.44 4.52
N ALA A 62 9.40 4.15 4.87
CA ALA A 62 10.57 3.57 5.51
C ALA A 62 11.83 3.62 4.62
N SER A 63 11.70 3.34 3.31
CA SER A 63 12.82 3.41 2.36
C SER A 63 13.45 4.81 2.27
N ALA A 64 12.66 5.87 2.43
CA ALA A 64 13.16 7.24 2.43
C ALA A 64 14.02 7.54 3.67
N THR A 65 13.65 6.99 4.84
CA THR A 65 14.42 7.11 6.07
C THR A 65 15.73 6.33 5.99
N SER A 66 15.69 5.10 5.48
CA SER A 66 16.88 4.25 5.34
C SER A 66 17.94 4.90 4.45
N LYS A 67 17.58 5.45 3.29
CA LYS A 67 18.54 6.15 2.40
C LYS A 67 19.17 7.38 3.06
N LYS A 68 18.41 8.12 3.87
CA LYS A 68 18.93 9.27 4.64
C LYS A 68 19.91 8.83 5.73
N THR A 69 19.68 7.68 6.35
CA THR A 69 20.59 7.11 7.35
C THR A 69 21.84 6.52 6.70
N GLU A 70 21.71 5.79 5.58
CA GLU A 70 22.85 5.28 4.80
C GLU A 70 23.81 6.42 4.41
N LEU A 71 23.28 7.54 3.90
CA LEU A 71 24.08 8.71 3.51
C LEU A 71 24.80 9.42 4.68
N LYS A 72 24.39 9.20 5.93
CA LYS A 72 25.02 9.83 7.11
C LYS A 72 26.13 8.98 7.74
N LEU A 73 26.25 7.72 7.33
CA LEU A 73 27.19 6.75 7.88
C LEU A 73 28.43 6.55 6.97
N THR A 74 28.50 7.27 5.85
CA THR A 74 29.61 7.29 4.89
C THR A 74 30.10 8.72 4.72
#